data_AF-M6HTP3-F1
#
_entry.id   AF-M6HTP3-F1
#
_cell.length_a   1.000
_cell.length_b   1.000
_cell.length_c   1.000
_cell.angle_alpha   90.00
_cell.angle_beta   90.00
_cell.angle_gamma   90.00
#
_symmetry.space_group_name_H-M   'P 1'
#
loop_
_entity.id
_entity.type
_entity.pdbx_description
1 polymer ?
#
loop_
_entity_poly.entity_id
_entity_poly.type
_entity_poly.pdbx_seq_one_letter_code
_entity_poly.pdbx_strand_id
1 'polypeptide(L)' 'MSQGKVNIHKTGKGTQKAVFFDIFDRKYSVEEAIDAKKSGPSIWFGNEFGDRGRFSQEQAKQLAELLSKFAETGKLA' A
#
# COMPACT_ATOMS: atom_id res chain seq x y z
N MET A 1 19.40 -8.86 -7.31
CA MET A 1 18.51 -7.96 -6.54
C MET A 1 17.24 -7.76 -7.34
N SER A 2 16.09 -8.26 -6.86
CA SER A 2 14.81 -8.17 -7.58
C SER A 2 14.15 -6.81 -7.32
N GLN A 3 14.78 -5.73 -7.78
CA GLN A 3 14.15 -4.42 -7.76
C GLN A 3 12.94 -4.47 -8.71
N GLY A 4 11.73 -4.34 -8.16
CA GLY A 4 10.49 -4.16 -8.94
C GLY A 4 9.40 -5.21 -8.78
N LYS A 5 9.62 -6.33 -8.08
CA LYS A 5 8.54 -7.32 -7.87
C LYS A 5 7.75 -7.02 -6.59
N VAL A 6 6.53 -6.53 -6.76
CA VAL A 6 5.51 -6.54 -5.70
C VAL A 6 5.13 -7.99 -5.42
N ASN A 7 5.30 -8.45 -4.19
CA ASN A 7 4.88 -9.79 -3.78
C ASN A 7 3.53 -9.72 -3.07
N ILE A 8 2.51 -10.35 -3.67
CA ILE A 8 1.17 -10.45 -3.09
C ILE A 8 0.98 -11.84 -2.50
N HIS A 9 0.55 -11.89 -1.23
CA HIS A 9 0.27 -13.13 -0.51
C HIS A 9 -0.87 -12.92 0.49
N LYS A 10 -1.39 -14.03 1.00
CA LYS A 10 -2.39 -14.03 2.07
C LYS A 10 -1.70 -14.09 3.43
N THR A 11 -2.12 -13.23 4.36
CA THR A 11 -1.57 -13.23 5.73
C THR A 11 -2.14 -14.38 6.57
N GLY A 12 -1.53 -14.66 7.72
CA GLY A 12 -2.09 -15.61 8.70
C GLY A 12 -3.46 -15.22 9.24
N LYS A 13 -3.89 -13.97 9.07
CA LYS A 13 -5.23 -13.48 9.42
C LYS A 13 -6.22 -13.59 8.25
N GLY A 14 -5.78 -14.10 7.10
CA GLY A 14 -6.60 -14.32 5.93
C GLY A 14 -6.81 -13.10 5.02
N THR A 15 -6.12 -11.98 5.27
CA THR A 15 -6.17 -10.76 4.43
C THR A 15 -5.17 -10.82 3.28
N GLN A 16 -5.44 -10.12 2.19
CA GLN A 16 -4.45 -9.92 1.13
C GLN A 16 -3.43 -8.85 1.53
N LYS A 17 -2.15 -9.12 1.25
CA LYS A 17 -1.04 -8.22 1.52
C LYS A 17 -0.05 -8.20 0.36
N ALA A 18 0.29 -6.99 -0.08
CA ALA A 18 1.36 -6.71 -1.01
C ALA A 18 2.58 -6.17 -0.24
N VAL A 19 3.77 -6.62 -0.59
CA VAL A 19 5.06 -6.16 -0.01
C VAL A 19 5.99 -5.75 -1.14
N PHE A 20 6.69 -4.62 -0.94
CA PHE A 20 7.68 -4.09 -1.87
C PHE A 20 8.74 -3.28 -1.12
N PHE A 21 9.78 -2.84 -1.84
CA PHE A 21 10.88 -2.05 -1.29
C PHE A 21 10.94 -0.70 -2.02
N ASP A 22 11.26 0.36 -1.29
CA ASP A 22 11.51 1.67 -1.89
C ASP A 22 12.96 1.79 -2.43
N ILE A 23 13.31 2.98 -2.94
CA ILE A 23 14.64 3.24 -3.51
C ILE A 23 15.80 3.18 -2.49
N PHE A 24 15.48 3.14 -1.19
CA PHE A 24 16.45 3.03 -0.09
C PHE A 24 16.41 1.65 0.57
N ASP A 25 15.87 0.64 -0.13
CA ASP A 25 15.70 -0.74 0.35
C ASP A 25 14.88 -0.84 1.65
N ARG A 26 14.01 0.14 1.93
CA ARG A 26 13.08 0.08 3.05
C ARG A 26 11.84 -0.70 2.64
N LYS A 27 11.36 -1.58 3.51
CA LYS A 27 10.21 -2.45 3.23
C LYS A 27 8.89 -1.73 3.48
N TYR A 28 8.04 -1.70 2.46
CA TYR A 28 6.69 -1.16 2.49
C TYR A 28 5.65 -2.25 2.27
N SER A 29 4.43 -2.01 2.74
CA SER A 29 3.30 -2.89 2.48
C SER A 29 1.98 -2.16 2.24
N VAL A 30 1.11 -2.83 1.49
CA VAL A 30 -0.31 -2.54 1.39
C VAL A 30 -1.04 -3.79 1.88
N GLU A 31 -1.92 -3.66 2.87
CA GLU A 31 -2.63 -4.79 3.48
C GLU A 31 -4.10 -4.45 3.64
N GLU A 32 -4.99 -5.34 3.23
CA GLU A 32 -6.42 -5.20 3.51
C GLU A 32 -6.65 -5.13 5.03
N ALA A 33 -7.32 -4.07 5.48
CA ALA A 33 -7.61 -3.89 6.89
C ALA A 33 -8.92 -4.62 7.23
N ILE A 34 -8.85 -5.55 8.20
CA ILE A 34 -10.05 -6.09 8.84
C ILE A 34 -10.63 -5.00 9.72
N ASP A 35 -11.82 -4.55 9.39
CA ASP A 35 -12.46 -3.53 10.18
C ASP A 35 -13.41 -4.09 11.23
N ALA A 36 -12.96 -4.08 12.49
CA ALA A 36 -13.78 -4.51 13.62
C ALA A 36 -15.03 -3.63 13.85
N LYS A 37 -15.04 -2.39 13.32
CA LYS A 37 -16.12 -1.40 13.53
C LYS A 37 -17.05 -1.21 12.32
N LYS A 38 -16.89 -1.97 11.23
CA LYS A 38 -17.72 -1.92 10.00
C LYS A 38 -17.85 -0.53 9.32
N SER A 39 -16.88 0.35 9.51
CA SER A 39 -16.68 1.61 8.79
C SER A 39 -16.35 1.48 7.30
N GLY A 40 -16.21 0.25 6.78
CA GLY A 40 -16.09 -0.05 5.35
C GLY A 40 -14.71 -0.56 4.93
N PRO A 41 -14.51 -0.81 3.62
CA PRO A 41 -13.25 -1.30 3.10
C PRO A 41 -12.14 -0.26 3.30
N SER A 42 -11.01 -0.71 3.84
CA SER A 42 -9.82 0.13 4.06
C SER A 42 -8.55 -0.69 3.90
N ILE A 43 -7.43 0.00 3.70
CA ILE A 43 -6.10 -0.60 3.61
C ILE A 43 -5.16 0.04 4.63
N TRP A 44 -4.25 -0.75 5.18
CA TRP A 44 -3.03 -0.24 5.79
C TRP A 44 -1.98 -0.04 4.69
N PHE A 45 -1.37 1.14 4.63
CA PHE A 45 -0.31 1.45 3.68
C PHE A 45 0.83 2.22 4.36
N GLY A 46 2.06 1.76 4.17
CA GLY A 46 3.26 2.46 4.67
C GLY A 46 4.43 1.52 4.92
N ASN A 47 5.34 1.95 5.81
CA ASN A 47 6.49 1.16 6.23
C ASN A 47 6.00 -0.11 6.96
N GLU A 48 6.47 -1.29 6.52
CA GLU A 48 6.06 -2.58 7.06
C GLU A 48 6.34 -2.72 8.56
N PHE A 49 7.43 -2.09 9.04
CA PHE A 49 7.90 -2.17 10.41
C PHE A 49 7.76 -0.84 11.17
N GLY A 50 7.08 0.14 10.58
CA GLY A 50 6.85 1.45 11.18
C GLY A 50 5.37 1.82 11.20
N ASP A 51 5.10 3.11 11.36
CA ASP A 51 3.74 3.63 11.31
C ASP A 51 3.17 3.50 9.89
N ARG A 52 1.98 2.90 9.80
CA ARG A 52 1.21 2.77 8.56
C ARG A 52 -0.03 3.65 8.66
N GLY A 53 -0.33 4.35 7.57
CA GLY A 53 -1.59 5.05 7.42
C GLY A 53 -2.72 4.05 7.13
N ARG A 54 -3.94 4.40 7.52
CA ARG A 54 -5.15 3.68 7.13
C ARG A 54 -5.95 4.54 6.16
N PHE A 55 -6.23 4.00 4.98
CA PHE A 55 -6.89 4.73 3.91
C PHE A 55 -8.22 4.06 3.57
N SER A 56 -9.27 4.88 3.40
CA SER A 56 -10.52 4.43 2.78
C SER A 56 -10.32 4.18 1.28
N GLN A 57 -11.32 3.56 0.64
CA GLN A 57 -11.31 3.38 -0.81
C GLN A 57 -11.18 4.71 -1.58
N GLU A 58 -11.83 5.77 -1.11
CA GLU A 58 -11.78 7.10 -1.75
C GLU A 58 -10.38 7.72 -1.66
N GLN A 59 -9.77 7.69 -0.47
CA GLN A 59 -8.42 8.21 -0.29
C GLN A 59 -7.39 7.39 -1.07
N ALA A 60 -7.56 6.07 -1.12
CA ALA A 60 -6.71 5.19 -1.92
C ALA A 60 -6.80 5.51 -3.42
N LYS A 61 -7.99 5.86 -3.92
CA LYS A 61 -8.18 6.27 -5.33
C LYS A 61 -7.40 7.55 -5.64
N GLN A 62 -7.52 8.57 -4.79
CA GLN A 62 -6.79 9.84 -4.96
C GLN A 62 -5.27 9.63 -4.97
N LEU A 63 -4.77 8.78 -4.07
CA LEU A 63 -3.34 8.43 -4.03
C LEU A 63 -2.90 7.68 -5.29
N ALA A 64 -3.72 6.74 -5.79
CA ALA A 64 -3.43 6.01 -7.01
C ALA A 64 -3.33 6.93 -8.24
N GLU A 65 -4.19 7.94 -8.34
CA GLU A 65 -4.12 8.96 -9.40
C GLU A 65 -2.80 9.74 -9.35
N LEU A 66 -2.36 10.19 -8.16
CA LEU A 66 -1.08 10.88 -7.98
C LEU A 66 0.12 10.00 -8.33
N LEU A 67 0.11 8.75 -7.87
CA LEU A 67 1.18 7.79 -8.15
C LEU A 67 1.27 7.44 -9.64
N SER A 68 0.11 7.30 -10.31
CA SER A 68 0.06 7.02 -11.75
C SER A 68 0.64 8.19 -12.54
N LYS A 69 0.26 9.42 -12.21
CA LYS A 69 0.81 10.63 -12.83
C LYS A 69 2.32 10.75 -12.61
N PHE A 70 2.80 10.47 -11.40
CA PHE A 70 4.22 10.49 -11.11
C PHE A 70 4.99 9.40 -11.88
N ALA A 71 4.42 8.19 -12.00
CA ALA A 71 5.04 7.10 -12.75
C ALA A 71 5.24 7.44 -14.23
N GLU A 72 4.33 8.24 -14.82
CA GLU A 72 4.41 8.66 -16.22
C GLU A 72 5.31 9.88 -16.43
N THR A 73 5.26 10.86 -15.51
CA THR A 73 5.84 12.19 -15.73
C THR A 73 7.05 12.52 -14.87
N GLY A 74 7.31 11.74 -13.82
CA GLY A 74 8.29 12.06 -12.77
C GLY A 74 7.86 13.23 -11.87
N LYS A 75 6.61 13.70 -11.96
CA LYS A 75 6.08 14.82 -11.19
C LYS A 75 4.71 14.50 -10.58
N LEU A 76 4.43 15.06 -9.41
CA LEU A 76 3.11 14.97 -8.78
C LEU A 76 2.09 15.92 -9.42
N ALA A 77 2.57 16.95 -10.14
CA ALA A 77 1.78 17.97 -10.83
C ALA A 77 2.42 18.34 -12.18
#